data_AF-A0A4P7H572-F1
#
_entry.id   AF-A0A4P7H572-F1
#
_cell.length_a   1.000
_cell.length_b   1.000
_cell.length_c   1.000
_cell.angle_alpha   90.00
_cell.angle_beta   90.00
_cell.angle_gamma   90.00
#
_symmetry.space_group_name_H-M   'P 1'
#
loop_
_entity.id
_entity.type
_entity.pdbx_description
1 polymer ?
#
loop_
_entity_poly.entity_id
_entity_poly.type
_entity_poly.pdbx_seq_one_letter_code
_entity_poly.pdbx_strand_id
1 'polypeptide(L)'
;MGRIIGRRKRRKASRALAAGSPPQHPVALPPRKPDSLRARAFGLGLAGTGAAHFTAPQAFDPLTARAFPRATRRWTYRNGLTEVVLGLAITFRRSRPLGSVGFIAYLAFLAARFSGARPVEQSGTVAW
;
A
#
# COMPACT_ATOMS: atom_id res chain seq x y z
N MET A 1 -2.68 -15.48 -30.76
CA MET A 1 -4.01 -14.85 -30.96
C MET A 1 -5.17 -15.39 -30.09
N GLY A 2 -5.29 -16.70 -29.80
CA GLY A 2 -6.53 -17.29 -29.25
C GLY A 2 -6.99 -16.90 -27.83
N ARG A 3 -6.08 -16.47 -26.95
CA ARG A 3 -6.37 -16.20 -25.51
C ARG A 3 -7.18 -14.92 -25.26
N ILE A 4 -7.14 -13.96 -26.19
CA ILE A 4 -7.88 -12.69 -26.10
C ILE A 4 -9.34 -12.88 -26.53
N ILE A 5 -9.59 -13.68 -27.57
CA ILE A 5 -10.92 -13.99 -28.10
C ILE A 5 -11.75 -14.76 -27.06
N GLY A 6 -11.13 -15.72 -26.37
CA GLY A 6 -11.77 -16.48 -25.29
C GLY A 6 -12.20 -15.60 -24.10
N ARG A 7 -11.45 -14.53 -23.78
CA ARG A 7 -11.80 -13.59 -22.70
C ARG A 7 -13.04 -12.76 -23.05
N ARG A 8 -13.16 -12.29 -24.30
CA ARG A 8 -14.34 -11.52 -24.75
C ARG A 8 -15.61 -12.37 -24.73
N LYS A 9 -15.55 -13.60 -25.25
CA LYS A 9 -16.69 -14.54 -25.28
C LYS A 9 -17.20 -14.86 -23.87
N ARG A 10 -16.29 -15.14 -22.92
CA ARG A 10 -16.63 -15.36 -21.50
C ARG A 10 -17.24 -14.13 -20.83
N ARG A 11 -16.74 -12.93 -21.12
CA ARG A 11 -17.26 -11.67 -20.55
C ARG A 11 -18.67 -11.34 -21.06
N LYS A 12 -18.98 -11.69 -22.31
CA LYS A 12 -20.32 -11.56 -22.90
C LYS A 12 -21.30 -12.54 -22.25
N ALA A 13 -20.89 -13.80 -22.07
CA ALA A 13 -21.69 -14.82 -21.40
C ALA A 13 -21.96 -14.48 -19.92
N SER A 14 -20.97 -14.00 -19.17
CA SER A 14 -21.16 -13.56 -17.78
C SER A 14 -22.09 -12.36 -17.65
N ARG A 15 -22.06 -11.43 -18.63
CA ARG A 15 -22.98 -10.28 -18.68
C ARG A 15 -24.41 -10.70 -19.03
N ALA A 16 -24.58 -11.64 -19.97
CA ALA A 16 -25.89 -12.17 -20.33
C ALA A 16 -26.55 -12.89 -19.13
N LEU A 17 -25.78 -13.71 -18.42
CA LEU A 17 -26.23 -14.35 -17.17
C LEU A 17 -26.61 -13.33 -16.09
N ALA A 18 -25.79 -12.28 -15.89
CA ALA A 18 -26.11 -11.21 -14.94
C ALA A 18 -27.34 -10.38 -15.34
N ALA A 19 -27.68 -10.34 -16.62
CA ALA A 19 -28.89 -9.70 -17.16
C ALA A 19 -30.09 -10.66 -17.24
N GLY A 20 -30.00 -11.88 -16.69
CA GLY A 20 -31.07 -12.87 -16.69
C GLY A 20 -31.31 -13.58 -18.02
N SER A 21 -30.47 -13.36 -19.03
CA SER A 21 -30.56 -14.03 -20.33
C SER A 21 -29.58 -15.22 -20.38
N PRO A 22 -30.07 -16.48 -20.38
CA PRO A 22 -29.18 -17.62 -20.47
C PRO A 22 -28.44 -17.63 -21.84
N PRO A 23 -27.12 -17.81 -21.85
CA PRO A 23 -26.37 -17.91 -23.10
C PRO A 23 -26.75 -19.18 -23.87
N GLN A 24 -26.95 -19.06 -25.18
CA GLN A 24 -27.37 -20.16 -26.09
C GLN A 24 -26.41 -21.36 -26.13
N HIS A 25 -25.17 -21.19 -25.66
CA HIS A 25 -24.19 -22.27 -25.55
C HIS A 25 -23.71 -22.42 -24.10
N PRO A 26 -23.54 -23.64 -23.57
CA PRO A 26 -22.99 -23.87 -22.25
C PRO A 26 -21.57 -23.28 -22.14
N VAL A 27 -21.40 -22.24 -21.32
CA VAL A 27 -20.08 -21.64 -21.03
C VAL A 27 -19.71 -21.93 -19.59
N ALA A 28 -18.73 -22.82 -19.38
CA ALA A 28 -18.13 -23.01 -18.07
C ALA A 28 -17.42 -21.73 -17.60
N LEU A 29 -18.03 -21.02 -16.65
CA LEU A 29 -17.44 -19.88 -15.96
C LEU A 29 -16.67 -20.40 -14.75
N PRO A 30 -15.33 -20.40 -14.76
CA PRO A 30 -14.59 -20.75 -13.56
C PRO A 30 -14.94 -19.74 -12.46
N PRO A 31 -15.10 -20.18 -11.21
CA PRO A 31 -15.35 -19.27 -10.10
C PRO A 31 -14.24 -18.22 -10.03
N ARG A 32 -14.61 -16.96 -9.80
CA ARG A 32 -13.64 -15.88 -9.61
C ARG A 32 -12.79 -16.25 -8.39
N LYS A 33 -11.47 -16.35 -8.55
CA LYS A 33 -10.57 -16.61 -7.41
C LYS A 33 -10.87 -15.58 -6.31
N PRO A 34 -11.14 -16.00 -5.06
CA PRO A 34 -11.45 -15.07 -3.98
C PRO A 34 -10.29 -14.11 -3.74
N ASP A 35 -10.62 -12.88 -3.35
CA ASP A 35 -9.62 -11.88 -2.97
C ASP A 35 -8.85 -12.37 -1.74
N SER A 36 -7.53 -12.19 -1.73
CA SER A 36 -6.73 -12.61 -0.58
C SER A 36 -7.07 -11.75 0.64
N LEU A 37 -7.63 -12.39 1.67
CA LEU A 37 -7.96 -11.79 2.96
C LEU A 37 -6.72 -11.25 3.65
N ARG A 38 -5.62 -12.00 3.65
CA ARG A 38 -4.35 -11.58 4.27
C ARG A 38 -3.83 -10.27 3.68
N ALA A 39 -3.84 -10.15 2.36
CA ALA A 39 -3.39 -8.93 1.70
C ALA A 39 -4.35 -7.75 1.92
N ARG A 40 -5.66 -8.00 2.11
CA ARG A 40 -6.60 -6.95 2.52
C ARG A 40 -6.36 -6.52 3.97
N ALA A 41 -6.19 -7.47 4.89
CA ALA A 41 -5.89 -7.20 6.28
C ALA A 41 -4.58 -6.41 6.43
N PHE A 42 -3.54 -6.82 5.69
CA PHE A 42 -2.27 -6.09 5.64
C PHE A 42 -2.43 -4.67 5.10
N GLY A 43 -3.12 -4.49 3.96
CA GLY A 43 -3.33 -3.16 3.39
C GLY A 43 -4.15 -2.24 4.31
N LEU A 44 -5.18 -2.77 4.96
CA LEU A 44 -5.97 -2.03 5.94
C LEU A 44 -5.17 -1.70 7.20
N GLY A 45 -4.36 -2.64 7.70
CA GLY A 45 -3.46 -2.38 8.82
C GLY A 45 -2.46 -1.28 8.50
N LEU A 46 -1.84 -1.33 7.33
CA LEU A 46 -0.92 -0.28 6.87
C LEU A 46 -1.62 1.08 6.76
N ALA A 47 -2.82 1.12 6.20
CA ALA A 47 -3.59 2.37 6.14
C ALA A 47 -4.01 2.87 7.53
N GLY A 48 -4.32 1.96 8.46
CA GLY A 48 -4.59 2.29 9.86
C GLY A 48 -3.40 2.91 10.56
N THR A 49 -2.20 2.35 10.39
CA THR A 49 -0.95 2.94 10.90
C THR A 49 -0.72 4.33 10.30
N GLY A 50 -0.94 4.49 8.99
CA GLY A 50 -0.83 5.79 8.34
C GLY A 50 -1.82 6.82 8.88
N ALA A 51 -3.06 6.42 9.17
CA ALA A 51 -4.05 7.28 9.81
C ALA A 51 -3.63 7.67 11.25
N ALA A 52 -3.02 6.74 11.99
CA ALA A 52 -2.54 6.97 13.35
C ALA A 52 -1.45 8.07 13.41
N HIS A 53 -0.66 8.25 12.35
CA HIS A 53 0.29 9.37 12.25
C HIS A 53 -0.40 10.75 12.27
N PHE A 54 -1.68 10.85 11.92
CA PHE A 54 -2.43 12.11 11.97
C PHE A 54 -3.13 12.31 13.32
N THR A 55 -3.64 11.23 13.93
CA THR A 55 -4.40 11.30 15.18
C THR A 55 -3.51 11.31 16.42
N ALA A 56 -2.45 10.52 16.43
CA ALA A 56 -1.49 10.40 17.52
C ALA A 56 -0.02 10.52 17.04
N PRO A 57 0.34 11.59 16.31
CA PRO A 57 1.70 11.78 15.78
C PRO A 57 2.82 11.72 16.84
N GLN A 58 2.53 12.07 18.11
CA GLN A 58 3.49 12.03 19.21
C GLN A 58 4.03 10.62 19.47
N ALA A 59 3.21 9.58 19.25
CA ALA A 59 3.64 8.20 19.41
C ALA A 59 4.74 7.81 18.42
N PHE A 60 4.85 8.53 17.30
CA PHE A 60 5.79 8.25 16.21
C PHE A 60 7.01 9.18 16.23
N ASP A 61 7.02 10.22 17.07
CA ASP A 61 8.09 11.22 17.13
C ASP A 61 9.45 10.59 17.47
N PRO A 62 9.61 9.67 18.45
CA PRO A 62 10.91 9.07 18.77
C PRO A 62 11.50 8.26 17.61
N LEU A 63 10.65 7.55 16.86
CA LEU A 63 11.08 6.76 15.71
C LEU A 63 11.40 7.66 14.52
N THR A 64 10.54 8.64 14.25
CA THR A 64 10.68 9.55 13.11
C THR A 64 11.87 10.50 13.31
N ALA A 65 12.14 10.96 14.54
CA ALA A 65 13.26 11.82 14.86
C ALA A 65 14.62 11.18 14.57
N ARG A 66 14.74 9.85 14.73
CA ARG A 66 15.96 9.11 14.40
C ARG A 66 16.32 9.20 12.91
N ALA A 67 15.34 9.04 12.02
CA ALA A 67 15.56 9.13 10.57
C ALA A 67 15.46 10.57 10.02
N PHE A 68 14.71 11.42 10.71
CA PHE A 68 14.38 12.79 10.31
C PHE A 68 14.46 13.74 11.52
N PRO A 69 15.68 14.08 11.98
CA PRO A 69 15.87 14.94 13.15
C PRO A 69 15.45 16.39 12.87
N ARG A 70 15.51 16.83 11.60
CA ARG A 70 14.99 18.13 11.16
C ARG A 70 13.57 17.96 10.63
N ALA A 71 12.63 18.71 11.20
CA ALA A 71 11.21 18.70 10.84
C ALA A 71 10.51 17.34 11.04
N THR A 72 10.78 16.66 12.16
CA THR A 72 10.19 15.36 12.54
C THR A 72 8.68 15.32 12.32
N ARG A 73 7.94 16.30 12.84
CA ARG A 73 6.47 16.33 12.74
C ARG A 73 5.96 16.40 11.30
N ARG A 74 6.66 17.15 10.43
CA ARG A 74 6.32 17.24 9.01
C ARG A 74 6.55 15.91 8.30
N TRP A 75 7.62 15.20 8.68
CA TRP A 75 7.90 13.87 8.16
C TRP A 75 6.92 12.81 8.69
N THR A 76 6.47 12.91 9.94
CA THR A 76 5.40 12.06 10.50
C THR A 76 4.14 12.10 9.64
N TYR A 77 3.65 13.29 9.29
CA TYR A 77 2.45 13.41 8.42
C TYR A 77 2.69 12.94 6.98
N ARG A 78 3.88 13.16 6.42
CA ARG A 78 4.22 12.68 5.06
C ARG A 78 4.30 11.16 4.99
N ASN A 79 4.88 10.53 6.01
CA ASN A 79 4.92 9.08 6.16
C ASN A 79 3.49 8.54 6.33
N GLY A 80 2.70 9.16 7.21
CA GLY A 80 1.29 8.83 7.40
C GLY A 80 0.47 8.83 6.10
N LEU A 81 0.58 9.91 5.31
CA LEU A 81 -0.10 10.00 4.01
C LEU A 81 0.33 8.88 3.05
N THR A 82 1.64 8.61 3.00
CA THR A 82 2.21 7.60 2.11
C THR A 82 1.71 6.20 2.49
N GLU A 83 1.67 5.88 3.79
CA GLU A 83 1.16 4.61 4.31
C GLU A 83 -0.33 4.43 4.04
N VAL A 84 -1.16 5.47 4.19
CA VAL A 84 -2.59 5.41 3.82
C VAL A 84 -2.76 5.09 2.34
N VAL A 85 -2.07 5.83 1.47
CA VAL A 85 -2.17 5.63 0.01
C VAL A 85 -1.73 4.22 -0.39
N LEU A 86 -0.59 3.76 0.11
CA LEU A 86 -0.06 2.43 -0.18
C LEU A 86 -0.94 1.32 0.41
N GLY A 87 -1.43 1.49 1.64
CA GLY A 87 -2.31 0.54 2.31
C GLY A 87 -3.62 0.36 1.55
N LEU A 88 -4.25 1.45 1.11
CA LEU A 88 -5.43 1.39 0.24
C LEU A 88 -5.11 0.75 -1.11
N ALA A 89 -3.98 1.12 -1.73
CA ALA A 89 -3.56 0.54 -3.00
C ALA A 89 -3.35 -0.99 -2.91
N ILE A 90 -2.83 -1.51 -1.80
CA ILE A 90 -2.65 -2.95 -1.55
C ILE A 90 -3.98 -3.64 -1.22
N THR A 91 -4.87 -2.95 -0.50
CA THR A 91 -6.19 -3.45 -0.14
C THR A 91 -7.00 -3.80 -1.40
N PHE A 92 -7.05 -2.88 -2.37
CA PHE A 92 -7.77 -3.09 -3.62
C PHE A 92 -7.00 -4.00 -4.58
N ARG A 93 -7.63 -5.10 -4.96
CA ARG A 93 -7.02 -6.14 -5.81
C ARG A 93 -6.49 -5.65 -7.15
N ARG A 94 -7.08 -4.59 -7.71
CA ARG A 94 -6.72 -4.03 -9.02
C ARG A 94 -5.44 -3.19 -8.97
N SER A 95 -5.21 -2.48 -7.86
CA SER A 95 -4.02 -1.64 -7.63
C SER A 95 -2.93 -2.35 -6.83
N ARG A 96 -3.24 -3.51 -6.23
CA ARG A 96 -2.31 -4.29 -5.39
C ARG A 96 -0.89 -4.45 -5.95
N PRO A 97 -0.66 -4.84 -7.22
CA PRO A 97 0.71 -4.97 -7.72
C PRO A 97 1.48 -3.64 -7.68
N LEU A 98 0.83 -2.52 -8.03
CA LEU A 98 1.42 -1.19 -7.94
C LEU A 98 1.67 -0.80 -6.48
N GLY A 99 0.70 -1.06 -5.60
CA GLY A 99 0.83 -0.82 -4.16
C GLY A 99 1.98 -1.60 -3.53
N SER A 100 2.17 -2.88 -3.90
CA SER A 100 3.27 -3.70 -3.39
C SER A 100 4.63 -3.21 -3.85
N VAL A 101 4.78 -2.82 -5.13
CA VAL A 101 6.04 -2.23 -5.64
C VAL A 101 6.32 -0.90 -4.96
N GLY A 102 5.30 -0.03 -4.85
CA GLY A 102 5.41 1.24 -4.14
C GLY A 102 5.79 1.08 -2.67
N PHE A 103 5.26 0.05 -1.99
CA PHE A 103 5.60 -0.26 -0.61
C PHE A 103 7.04 -0.72 -0.45
N ILE A 104 7.54 -1.58 -1.33
CA ILE A 104 8.96 -1.98 -1.32
C ILE A 104 9.87 -0.76 -1.55
N ALA A 105 9.54 0.10 -2.51
CA ALA A 105 10.29 1.32 -2.76
C ALA A 105 10.27 2.27 -1.56
N TYR A 106 9.12 2.39 -0.87
CA TYR A 106 8.99 3.18 0.34
C TYR A 106 9.85 2.64 1.49
N LEU A 107 9.86 1.31 1.70
CA LEU A 107 10.73 0.69 2.70
C LEU A 107 12.22 0.91 2.38
N ALA A 108 12.61 0.78 1.12
CA ALA A 108 13.99 1.06 0.70
C ALA A 108 14.39 2.52 0.95
N PHE A 109 13.49 3.46 0.66
CA PHE A 109 13.68 4.88 0.98
C PHE A 109 13.86 5.10 2.49
N LEU A 110 12.99 4.50 3.30
CA LEU A 110 13.04 4.66 4.76
C LEU A 110 14.33 4.06 5.34
N ALA A 111 14.72 2.86 4.89
CA ALA A 111 15.96 2.21 5.28
C ALA A 111 17.20 3.06 4.94
N ALA A 112 17.25 3.65 3.74
CA ALA A 112 18.32 4.56 3.34
C ALA A 112 18.41 5.81 4.23
N ARG A 113 17.27 6.32 4.71
CA ARG A 113 17.25 7.47 5.64
C ARG A 113 17.68 7.08 7.05
N PHE A 114 17.36 5.87 7.50
CA PHE A 114 17.85 5.34 8.77
C PHE A 114 19.36 5.07 8.74
N SER A 115 19.92 4.56 7.63
CA SER A 115 21.37 4.31 7.53
C SER A 115 22.20 5.58 7.34
N GLY A 116 21.65 6.61 6.70
CA GLY A 116 22.28 7.92 6.55
C GLY A 116 22.20 8.82 7.80
N ALA A 117 21.35 8.49 8.77
CA ALA A 117 21.28 9.19 10.04
C ALA A 117 22.45 8.75 10.94
N ARG A 118 23.62 9.38 10.77
CA ARG A 118 24.72 9.24 11.74
C ARG A 118 24.24 9.74 13.11
N PRO A 119 24.70 9.14 14.22
CA PRO A 119 24.45 9.69 15.55
C PRO A 119 24.85 11.17 15.54
N VAL A 120 23.99 12.04 16.07
CA VAL A 120 24.41 13.39 16.44
C VAL A 120 25.52 13.21 17.46
N GLU A 121 26.77 13.32 17.01
CA GLU A 121 27.88 13.63 17.89
C GLU A 121 27.51 14.95 18.55
N GLN A 122 27.12 14.87 19.82
CA GLN A 122 26.99 16.03 20.67
C GLN A 122 28.39 16.63 20.75
N SER A 123 28.71 17.58 19.86
CA SER A 123 29.81 18.50 20.03
C SER A 123 29.45 19.49 21.14
N GLY A 124 29.33 18.96 22.36
CA GLY A 124 29.49 19.73 23.58
C GLY A 124 30.98 20.02 23.76
N THR A 125 31.50 21.01 23.05
CA THR A 125 32.77 21.71 23.35
C THR A 125 32.99 22.86 22.36
N VAL A 126 32.58 24.07 22.77
CA VAL A 126 33.34 25.34 22.66
C VAL A 126 32.72 26.27 23.72
N ALA A 127 33.25 26.28 24.93
CA ALA A 127 34.31 27.19 25.39
C ALA A 127 33.82 28.65 25.47
N TRP A 128 33.63 29.11 26.72
CA TRP A 128 33.84 30.52 27.07
C TRP A 128 35.32 30.86 26.95
#